data_AF-K9DLD1-F1
#
_entry.id   AF-K9DLD1-F1
#
_cell.length_a   1.000
_cell.length_b   1.000
_cell.length_c   1.000
_cell.angle_alpha   90.00
_cell.angle_beta   90.00
_cell.angle_gamma   90.00
#
_symmetry.space_group_name_H-M   'P 1'
#
loop_
_entity.id
_entity.type
_entity.pdbx_description
1 polymer ?
#
loop_
_entity_poly.entity_id
_entity_poly.type
_entity_poly.pdbx_seq_one_letter_code
_entity_poly.pdbx_strand_id
1 'polypeptide(L)'
;MVTAKTDKEKIMKKLDKEIEKQTDKEIKKQTDKLTYSRRDILKLRDDEIPPVIDSFRGTYRFLSNMSAYKVFYLGDTYYSAEAAYQGSKAATDLQRMKMVRVKRPDYARRMGRSMKQIREDWDKIKLRVMYEIVKAKFSQNEKLQAKLLATRDRVLIEGNDWGDTFWGMTDGEGENHLGKILMRVRAELREAQNDKPNKEI
;
A
#
# COMPACT_ATOMS: atom_id res chain seq x y z
N MET A 1 43.53 25.19 -30.00
CA MET A 1 42.74 23.98 -30.31
C MET A 1 42.10 23.30 -29.07
N VAL A 2 42.08 23.91 -27.88
CA VAL A 2 41.57 23.24 -26.65
C VAL A 2 40.14 23.65 -26.26
N THR A 3 39.62 24.77 -26.77
CA THR A 3 38.34 25.37 -26.31
C THR A 3 37.07 24.75 -26.90
N ALA A 4 37.11 24.23 -28.14
CA ALA A 4 35.91 23.73 -28.83
C ALA A 4 35.45 22.32 -28.37
N LYS A 5 36.35 21.51 -27.80
CA LYS A 5 36.00 20.16 -27.27
C LYS A 5 35.18 20.27 -25.98
N THR A 6 35.52 21.24 -25.13
CA THR A 6 34.92 21.46 -23.81
C THR A 6 33.50 22.02 -23.89
N ASP A 7 33.22 22.85 -24.89
CA ASP A 7 31.87 23.39 -25.14
C ASP A 7 30.91 22.33 -25.66
N LYS A 8 31.39 21.42 -26.53
CA LYS A 8 30.59 20.32 -27.06
C LYS A 8 30.17 19.33 -25.97
N GLU A 9 31.07 18.96 -25.06
CA GLU A 9 30.75 18.10 -23.90
C GLU A 9 29.73 18.75 -22.95
N LYS A 10 29.83 20.07 -22.74
CA LYS A 10 28.87 20.82 -21.91
C LYS A 10 27.47 20.83 -22.52
N ILE A 11 27.39 20.98 -23.83
CA ILE A 11 26.13 20.95 -24.59
C ILE A 11 25.51 19.56 -24.53
N MET A 12 26.30 18.50 -24.75
CA MET A 12 25.81 17.12 -24.67
C MET A 12 25.29 16.77 -23.27
N LYS A 13 26.02 17.11 -22.20
CA LYS A 13 25.53 16.90 -20.81
C LYS A 13 24.24 17.65 -20.50
N LYS A 14 24.04 18.83 -21.09
CA LYS A 14 22.82 19.62 -20.91
C LYS A 14 21.65 18.99 -21.67
N LEU A 15 21.92 18.47 -22.87
CA LEU A 15 20.94 17.75 -23.67
C LEU A 15 20.51 16.43 -23.00
N ASP A 16 21.46 15.66 -22.45
CA ASP A 16 21.17 14.41 -21.75
C ASP A 16 20.28 14.63 -20.51
N LYS A 17 20.57 15.67 -19.71
CA LYS A 17 19.73 16.05 -18.57
C LYS A 17 18.33 16.51 -18.97
N GLU A 18 18.20 17.20 -20.10
CA GLU A 18 16.90 17.66 -20.61
C GLU A 18 16.07 16.45 -21.10
N ILE A 19 16.72 15.50 -21.78
CA ILE A 19 16.11 14.23 -22.21
C ILE A 19 15.66 13.40 -21.00
N GLU A 20 16.50 13.26 -19.98
CA GLU A 20 16.16 12.51 -18.75
C GLU A 20 14.97 13.16 -18.02
N LYS A 21 14.98 14.48 -17.85
CA LYS A 21 13.87 15.22 -17.23
C LYS A 21 12.56 15.17 -18.01
N GLN A 22 12.62 15.19 -19.34
CA GLN A 22 11.45 15.01 -20.20
C GLN A 22 10.91 13.57 -20.10
N THR A 23 11.81 12.59 -20.06
CA THR A 23 11.48 11.17 -19.88
C THR A 23 10.78 10.94 -18.53
N ASP A 24 11.33 11.45 -17.44
CA ASP A 24 10.74 11.35 -16.10
C ASP A 24 9.36 12.01 -16.01
N LYS A 25 9.18 13.15 -16.70
CA LYS A 25 7.90 13.86 -16.73
C LYS A 25 6.83 13.09 -17.51
N GLU A 26 7.19 12.47 -18.63
CA GLU A 26 6.27 11.66 -19.43
C GLU A 26 5.92 10.35 -18.69
N ILE A 27 6.91 9.71 -18.06
CA ILE A 27 6.71 8.56 -17.15
C ILE A 27 5.77 8.96 -16.02
N LYS A 28 6.01 10.09 -15.34
CA LYS A 28 5.15 10.56 -14.25
C LYS A 28 3.72 10.81 -14.71
N LYS A 29 3.53 11.48 -15.86
CA LYS A 29 2.21 11.74 -16.44
C LYS A 29 1.46 10.45 -16.81
N GLN A 30 2.18 9.45 -17.35
CA GLN A 30 1.62 8.15 -17.68
C GLN A 30 1.28 7.35 -16.42
N THR A 31 2.14 7.43 -15.40
CA THR A 31 1.95 6.83 -14.07
C THR A 31 0.72 7.44 -13.38
N ASP A 32 0.57 8.77 -13.40
CA ASP A 32 -0.57 9.50 -12.84
C ASP A 32 -1.89 9.12 -13.53
N LYS A 33 -1.89 8.98 -14.85
CA LYS A 33 -3.09 8.54 -15.62
C LYS A 33 -3.52 7.12 -15.24
N LEU A 34 -2.55 6.27 -14.90
CA LEU A 34 -2.79 4.87 -14.59
C LEU A 34 -3.19 4.66 -13.12
N THR A 35 -2.56 5.35 -12.18
CA THR A 35 -2.91 5.32 -10.74
C THR A 35 -4.33 5.84 -10.51
N TYR A 36 -4.81 6.78 -11.33
CA TYR A 36 -6.19 7.29 -11.27
C TYR A 36 -7.20 6.58 -12.17
N SER A 37 -6.78 5.61 -12.98
CA SER A 37 -7.71 4.75 -13.72
C SER A 37 -8.63 4.01 -12.73
N ARG A 38 -9.88 3.73 -13.14
CA ARG A 38 -10.78 2.83 -12.39
C ARG A 38 -10.76 1.41 -12.94
N ARG A 39 -9.84 1.10 -13.86
CA ARG A 39 -9.66 -0.25 -14.38
C ARG A 39 -9.22 -1.17 -13.24
N ASP A 40 -9.68 -2.40 -13.28
CA ASP A 40 -9.22 -3.40 -12.32
C ASP A 40 -7.79 -3.81 -12.68
N ILE A 41 -6.88 -3.92 -11.69
CA ILE A 41 -5.49 -4.35 -11.91
C ILE A 41 -5.43 -5.70 -12.62
N LEU A 42 -6.42 -6.57 -12.40
CA LEU A 42 -6.53 -7.87 -13.07
C LEU A 42 -6.73 -7.77 -14.59
N LYS A 43 -7.03 -6.58 -15.11
CA LYS A 43 -7.21 -6.29 -16.54
C LYS A 43 -6.04 -5.53 -17.16
N LEU A 44 -4.99 -5.24 -16.38
CA LEU A 44 -3.81 -4.53 -16.86
C LEU A 44 -2.78 -5.52 -17.37
N ARG A 45 -2.16 -5.19 -18.50
CA ARG A 45 -0.95 -5.88 -18.99
C ARG A 45 0.26 -5.53 -18.12
N ASP A 46 1.35 -6.28 -18.26
CA ASP A 46 2.54 -6.05 -17.42
C ASP A 46 3.20 -4.69 -17.66
N ASP A 47 3.27 -4.27 -18.92
CA ASP A 47 3.76 -2.96 -19.35
C ASP A 47 2.88 -1.81 -18.86
N GLU A 48 1.62 -2.11 -18.51
CA GLU A 48 0.67 -1.16 -17.93
C GLU A 48 0.71 -1.13 -16.39
N ILE A 49 1.66 -1.77 -15.70
CA ILE A 49 1.82 -1.64 -14.23
C ILE A 49 3.17 -1.01 -13.94
N PRO A 50 3.22 0.16 -13.26
CA PRO A 50 4.45 0.89 -13.08
C PRO A 50 5.41 0.09 -12.19
N PRO A 51 6.73 0.29 -12.33
CA PRO A 51 7.74 -0.35 -11.48
C PRO A 51 7.49 -0.10 -9.98
N VAL A 52 6.99 1.10 -9.65
CA VAL A 52 6.62 1.54 -8.31
C VAL A 52 5.14 1.94 -8.31
N ILE A 53 4.37 1.37 -7.39
CA ILE A 53 3.00 1.80 -7.07
C ILE A 53 3.08 2.62 -5.78
N ASP A 54 3.13 3.93 -5.92
CA ASP A 54 3.38 4.89 -4.84
C ASP A 54 2.11 5.56 -4.29
N SER A 55 0.94 5.22 -4.83
CA SER A 55 -0.33 5.78 -4.37
C SER A 55 -1.42 4.71 -4.34
N PHE A 56 -1.98 4.45 -3.16
CA PHE A 56 -3.06 3.47 -2.99
C PHE A 56 -4.43 4.12 -3.22
N ARG A 57 -4.59 4.71 -4.40
CA ARG A 57 -5.82 5.34 -4.91
C ARG A 57 -6.22 4.68 -6.24
N GLY A 58 -7.40 5.04 -6.78
CA GLY A 58 -7.91 4.52 -8.06
C GLY A 58 -7.83 2.99 -8.18
N THR A 59 -7.20 2.50 -9.25
CA THR A 59 -6.88 1.09 -9.54
C THR A 59 -6.32 0.35 -8.32
N TYR A 60 -5.45 1.02 -7.55
CA TYR A 60 -4.68 0.44 -6.45
C TYR A 60 -5.31 0.67 -5.07
N ARG A 61 -6.52 1.25 -5.01
CA ARG A 61 -7.20 1.56 -3.73
C ARG A 61 -7.37 0.34 -2.81
N PHE A 62 -7.41 -0.86 -3.37
CA PHE A 62 -7.52 -2.10 -2.61
C PHE A 62 -6.31 -2.37 -1.71
N LEU A 63 -5.15 -1.76 -1.96
CA LEU A 63 -3.95 -1.87 -1.12
C LEU A 63 -4.10 -1.10 0.20
N SER A 64 -4.78 0.05 0.18
CA SER A 64 -4.96 0.91 1.36
C SER A 64 -5.74 0.21 2.48
N ASN A 65 -5.35 0.45 3.73
CA ASN A 65 -6.14 0.02 4.90
C ASN A 65 -7.48 0.74 5.01
N MET A 66 -7.62 1.86 4.30
CA MET A 66 -8.84 2.66 4.20
C MET A 66 -9.82 2.15 3.13
N SER A 67 -9.54 1.00 2.51
CA SER A 67 -10.49 0.32 1.64
C SER A 67 -11.58 -0.37 2.45
N ALA A 68 -12.85 -0.23 2.07
CA ALA A 68 -13.99 -0.83 2.76
C ALA A 68 -14.17 -2.32 2.40
N TYR A 69 -13.25 -3.16 2.87
CA TYR A 69 -13.35 -4.61 2.77
C TYR A 69 -13.43 -5.21 4.18
N LYS A 70 -14.37 -6.15 4.36
CA LYS A 70 -14.51 -6.83 5.64
C LYS A 70 -13.27 -7.65 5.95
N VAL A 71 -12.85 -7.65 7.21
CA VAL A 71 -11.71 -8.43 7.73
C VAL A 71 -12.16 -9.10 9.02
N PHE A 72 -12.00 -10.43 9.10
CA PHE A 72 -12.20 -11.17 10.35
C PHE A 72 -10.86 -11.25 11.09
N TYR A 73 -10.82 -10.71 12.31
CA TYR A 73 -9.60 -10.66 13.10
C TYR A 73 -9.92 -10.73 14.60
N LEU A 74 -9.21 -11.60 15.33
CA LEU A 74 -9.39 -11.84 16.77
C LEU A 74 -10.86 -12.06 17.20
N GLY A 75 -11.60 -12.85 16.43
CA GLY A 75 -12.98 -13.23 16.74
C GLY A 75 -14.05 -12.25 16.26
N ASP A 76 -13.66 -11.07 15.76
CA ASP A 76 -14.58 -10.02 15.31
C ASP A 76 -14.48 -9.76 13.80
N THR A 77 -15.58 -9.37 13.17
CA THR A 77 -15.59 -8.91 11.76
C THR A 77 -15.66 -7.39 11.68
N TYR A 78 -14.60 -6.76 11.17
CA TYR A 78 -14.50 -5.33 10.94
C TYR A 78 -14.83 -4.98 9.48
N TYR A 79 -15.28 -3.75 9.21
CA TYR A 79 -15.60 -3.30 7.83
C TYR A 79 -14.40 -2.78 7.03
N SER A 80 -13.22 -2.68 7.66
CA SER A 80 -11.96 -2.29 7.03
C SER A 80 -10.78 -2.75 7.89
N ALA A 81 -9.60 -2.84 7.29
CA ALA A 81 -8.35 -3.08 8.02
C ALA A 81 -8.06 -1.94 9.02
N GLU A 82 -8.37 -0.68 8.67
CA GLU A 82 -8.24 0.44 9.61
C GLU A 82 -9.13 0.25 10.85
N ALA A 83 -10.38 -0.19 10.69
CA ALA A 83 -11.25 -0.49 11.82
C ALA A 83 -10.72 -1.64 12.68
N ALA A 84 -10.22 -2.72 12.06
CA ALA A 84 -9.58 -3.79 12.83
C ALA A 84 -8.37 -3.26 13.62
N TYR A 85 -7.51 -2.45 13.01
CA TYR A 85 -6.31 -1.91 13.63
C TYR A 85 -6.62 -0.99 14.82
N GLN A 86 -7.57 -0.07 14.65
CA GLN A 86 -8.02 0.79 15.77
C GLN A 86 -8.78 -0.01 16.83
N GLY A 87 -9.45 -1.10 16.46
CA GLY A 87 -10.12 -2.02 17.40
C GLY A 87 -9.12 -2.76 18.27
N SER A 88 -7.99 -3.19 17.70
CA SER A 88 -6.89 -3.85 18.41
C SER A 88 -6.07 -2.90 19.30
N LYS A 89 -6.14 -1.59 19.03
CA LYS A 89 -5.56 -0.53 19.86
C LYS A 89 -6.35 -0.29 21.16
N ALA A 90 -7.64 -0.61 21.16
CA ALA A 90 -8.54 -0.36 22.27
C ALA A 90 -8.08 -1.02 23.57
N ALA A 91 -8.18 -0.28 24.69
CA ALA A 91 -7.88 -0.81 26.03
C ALA A 91 -9.04 -1.60 26.63
N THR A 92 -10.26 -1.41 26.13
CA THR A 92 -11.48 -2.01 26.68
C THR A 92 -12.32 -2.69 25.60
N ASP A 93 -13.09 -3.69 26.00
CA ASP A 93 -14.06 -4.36 25.13
C ASP A 93 -15.08 -3.39 24.55
N LEU A 94 -15.56 -2.41 25.34
CA LEU A 94 -16.51 -1.41 24.87
C LEU A 94 -15.95 -0.56 23.71
N GLN A 95 -14.68 -0.15 23.79
CA GLN A 95 -14.02 0.57 22.71
C GLN A 95 -13.84 -0.31 21.47
N ARG A 96 -13.44 -1.58 21.65
CA ARG A 96 -13.29 -2.55 20.55
C ARG A 96 -14.64 -2.79 19.84
N MET A 97 -15.70 -3.09 20.60
CA MET A 97 -17.05 -3.32 20.08
C MET A 97 -17.61 -2.12 19.31
N LYS A 98 -17.32 -0.89 19.75
CA LYS A 98 -17.67 0.31 18.97
C LYS A 98 -17.01 0.28 17.60
N MET A 99 -15.75 -0.13 17.52
CA MET A 99 -14.99 -0.17 16.28
C MET A 99 -15.48 -1.25 15.30
N VAL A 100 -15.91 -2.41 15.80
CA VAL A 100 -16.53 -3.48 15.00
C VAL A 100 -17.73 -2.96 14.17
N ARG A 101 -18.48 -1.99 14.71
CA ARG A 101 -19.66 -1.41 14.05
C ARG A 101 -19.33 -0.27 13.08
N VAL A 102 -18.09 0.20 13.02
CA VAL A 102 -17.71 1.34 12.17
C VAL A 102 -17.52 0.91 10.72
N LYS A 103 -18.47 1.32 9.86
CA LYS A 103 -18.43 1.04 8.41
C LYS A 103 -17.48 1.95 7.63
N ARG A 104 -17.22 3.16 8.16
CA ARG A 104 -16.44 4.21 7.51
C ARG A 104 -15.00 4.24 8.05
N PRO A 105 -13.98 3.89 7.24
CA PRO A 105 -12.61 3.80 7.72
C PRO A 105 -12.04 5.14 8.19
N ASP A 106 -12.44 6.25 7.56
CA ASP A 106 -12.11 7.62 8.00
C ASP A 106 -12.64 7.89 9.42
N TYR A 107 -13.84 7.41 9.72
CA TYR A 107 -14.40 7.53 11.06
C TYR A 107 -13.68 6.62 12.07
N ALA A 108 -13.31 5.40 11.67
CA ALA A 108 -12.53 4.48 12.50
C ALA A 108 -11.19 5.11 12.91
N ARG A 109 -10.44 5.66 11.94
CA ARG A 109 -9.18 6.38 12.18
C ARG A 109 -9.37 7.53 13.16
N ARG A 110 -10.39 8.37 12.95
CA ARG A 110 -10.71 9.50 13.85
C ARG A 110 -10.99 9.02 15.27
N MET A 111 -11.84 8.01 15.42
CA MET A 111 -12.16 7.42 16.72
C MET A 111 -10.91 6.87 17.42
N GLY A 112 -10.07 6.12 16.70
CA GLY A 112 -8.83 5.53 17.22
C GLY A 112 -7.76 6.56 17.63
N ARG A 113 -7.71 7.71 16.94
CA ARG A 113 -6.87 8.86 17.35
C ARG A 113 -7.41 9.54 18.61
N SER A 114 -8.73 9.56 18.81
CA SER A 114 -9.38 10.18 19.97
C SER A 114 -9.46 9.29 21.22
N MET A 115 -8.98 8.04 21.16
CA MET A 115 -9.01 7.14 22.31
C MET A 115 -8.09 7.66 23.43
N LYS A 116 -8.69 8.03 24.57
CA LYS A 116 -7.95 8.50 25.75
C LYS A 116 -7.12 7.41 26.43
N GLN A 117 -7.57 6.16 26.35
CA GLN A 117 -6.91 4.99 26.90
C GLN A 117 -6.77 3.95 25.79
N ILE A 118 -5.55 3.48 25.62
CA ILE A 118 -5.15 2.43 24.66
C ILE A 118 -4.30 1.41 25.41
N ARG A 119 -4.12 0.22 24.83
CA ARG A 119 -3.27 -0.81 25.43
C ARG A 119 -1.82 -0.32 25.62
N GLU A 120 -1.20 -0.74 26.73
CA GLU A 120 0.11 -0.25 27.16
C GLU A 120 1.27 -0.69 26.25
N ASP A 121 1.17 -1.87 25.65
CA ASP A 121 2.18 -2.45 24.76
C ASP A 121 2.03 -2.01 23.29
N TRP A 122 1.14 -1.06 22.99
CA TRP A 122 0.74 -0.73 21.62
C TRP A 122 1.91 -0.45 20.68
N ASP A 123 2.86 0.38 21.11
CA ASP A 123 4.00 0.74 20.27
C ASP A 123 4.91 -0.43 19.94
N LYS A 124 4.96 -1.45 20.81
CA LYS A 124 5.75 -2.68 20.60
C LYS A 124 5.08 -3.62 19.60
N ILE A 125 3.75 -3.61 19.53
CA ILE A 125 2.99 -4.62 18.78
C ILE A 125 2.31 -4.10 17.51
N LYS A 126 2.20 -2.77 17.33
CA LYS A 126 1.42 -2.17 16.23
C LYS A 126 1.79 -2.69 14.84
N LEU A 127 3.08 -2.95 14.61
CA LEU A 127 3.57 -3.52 13.35
C LEU A 127 3.09 -4.96 13.15
N ARG A 128 3.19 -5.80 14.19
CA ARG A 128 2.69 -7.18 14.17
C ARG A 128 1.19 -7.22 13.93
N VAL A 129 0.43 -6.41 14.67
CA VAL A 129 -1.03 -6.31 14.53
C VAL A 129 -1.41 -5.90 13.10
N MET A 130 -0.75 -4.88 12.54
CA MET A 130 -1.00 -4.48 11.16
C MET A 130 -0.68 -5.60 10.17
N TYR A 131 0.44 -6.30 10.34
CA TYR A 131 0.79 -7.45 9.51
C TYR A 131 -0.29 -8.53 9.55
N GLU A 132 -0.75 -8.92 10.74
CA GLU A 132 -1.77 -9.96 10.88
C GLU A 132 -3.10 -9.55 10.24
N ILE A 133 -3.51 -8.27 10.38
CA ILE A 133 -4.73 -7.74 9.77
C ILE A 133 -4.62 -7.68 8.24
N VAL A 134 -3.49 -7.21 7.71
CA VAL A 134 -3.25 -7.17 6.25
C VAL A 134 -3.24 -8.59 5.70
N LYS A 135 -2.55 -9.53 6.37
CA LYS A 135 -2.56 -10.95 6.00
C LYS A 135 -3.99 -11.49 5.98
N ALA A 136 -4.77 -11.27 7.04
CA ALA A 136 -6.17 -11.68 7.11
C ALA A 136 -7.02 -11.09 5.97
N LYS A 137 -6.91 -9.78 5.71
CA LYS A 137 -7.63 -9.08 4.62
C LYS A 137 -7.40 -9.75 3.26
N PHE A 138 -6.16 -10.09 2.96
CA PHE A 138 -5.80 -10.65 1.66
C PHE A 138 -5.97 -12.16 1.59
N SER A 139 -5.77 -12.92 2.68
CA SER A 139 -5.93 -14.38 2.69
C SER A 139 -7.39 -14.83 2.77
N GLN A 140 -8.28 -14.03 3.37
CA GLN A 140 -9.70 -14.35 3.52
C GLN A 140 -10.55 -13.97 2.29
N ASN A 141 -9.97 -13.22 1.34
CA ASN A 141 -10.70 -12.71 0.20
C ASN A 141 -9.93 -13.00 -1.10
N GLU A 142 -10.36 -14.04 -1.81
CA GLU A 142 -9.70 -14.52 -3.04
C GLU A 142 -9.55 -13.42 -4.10
N LYS A 143 -10.52 -12.51 -4.21
CA LYS A 143 -10.44 -11.39 -5.16
C LYS A 143 -9.35 -10.40 -4.77
N LEU A 144 -9.21 -10.09 -3.48
CA LEU A 144 -8.14 -9.22 -3.01
C LEU A 144 -6.78 -9.91 -3.10
N GLN A 145 -6.71 -11.20 -2.77
CA GLN A 145 -5.51 -12.02 -2.94
C GLN A 145 -5.00 -11.93 -4.38
N ALA A 146 -5.88 -12.20 -5.36
CA ALA A 146 -5.55 -12.13 -6.77
C ALA A 146 -5.04 -10.73 -7.17
N LYS A 147 -5.68 -9.66 -6.67
CA LYS A 147 -5.24 -8.28 -6.93
C LYS A 147 -3.88 -7.97 -6.33
N LEU A 148 -3.59 -8.43 -5.12
CA LEU A 148 -2.27 -8.25 -4.50
C LEU A 148 -1.19 -9.01 -5.28
N LEU A 149 -1.46 -10.25 -5.68
CA LEU A 149 -0.53 -11.03 -6.50
C LEU A 149 -0.32 -10.40 -7.89
N ALA A 150 -1.34 -9.79 -8.47
CA ALA A 150 -1.25 -9.06 -9.74
C ALA A 150 -0.36 -7.81 -9.69
N THR A 151 -0.01 -7.32 -8.48
CA THR A 151 1.06 -6.31 -8.33
C THR A 151 2.46 -6.89 -8.60
N ARG A 152 2.60 -8.21 -8.83
CA ARG A 152 3.83 -8.90 -9.19
C ARG A 152 4.99 -8.52 -8.28
N ASP A 153 6.12 -8.07 -8.82
CA ASP A 153 7.31 -7.69 -8.07
C ASP A 153 7.46 -6.17 -7.97
N ARG A 154 6.38 -5.43 -8.25
CA ARG A 154 6.37 -3.96 -8.14
C ARG A 154 6.55 -3.53 -6.68
N VAL A 155 7.26 -2.41 -6.50
CA VAL A 155 7.44 -1.80 -5.18
C VAL A 155 6.13 -1.14 -4.76
N LEU A 156 5.70 -1.38 -3.52
CA LEU A 156 4.48 -0.79 -2.97
C LEU A 156 4.83 0.27 -1.93
N ILE A 157 4.36 1.50 -2.14
CA ILE A 157 4.57 2.63 -1.22
C ILE A 157 3.21 3.26 -0.90
N GLU A 158 2.88 3.40 0.38
CA GLU A 158 1.74 4.23 0.81
C GLU A 158 2.17 5.70 0.76
N GLY A 159 2.24 6.28 -0.45
CA GLY A 159 2.50 7.69 -0.63
C GLY A 159 1.31 8.53 -0.15
N ASN A 160 1.61 9.59 0.59
CA ASN A 160 0.60 10.45 1.18
C ASN A 160 1.02 11.92 1.29
N ASP A 161 0.01 12.79 1.33
CA ASP A 161 0.10 14.25 1.37
C ASP A 161 -0.24 14.85 2.75
N TRP A 162 -0.30 14.02 3.80
CA TRP A 162 -0.70 14.41 5.16
C TRP A 162 0.38 14.16 6.22
N GLY A 163 1.62 13.86 5.81
CA GLY A 163 2.79 13.75 6.69
C GLY A 163 2.88 12.47 7.50
N ASP A 164 2.24 11.37 7.08
CA ASP A 164 2.44 10.06 7.72
C ASP A 164 3.71 9.40 7.19
N THR A 165 4.80 9.58 7.93
CA THR A 165 6.12 9.01 7.62
C THR A 165 6.36 7.65 8.29
N PHE A 166 5.44 7.15 9.12
CA PHE A 166 5.61 5.84 9.77
C PHE A 166 5.00 4.73 8.90
N TRP A 167 3.73 4.85 8.56
CA TRP A 167 3.07 3.83 7.73
C TRP A 167 3.37 4.01 6.25
N GLY A 168 3.56 5.25 5.83
CA GLY A 168 3.75 5.63 4.44
C GLY A 168 5.00 6.47 4.20
N MET A 169 4.98 7.20 3.08
CA MET A 169 5.97 8.22 2.74
C MET A 169 5.28 9.52 2.31
N THR A 170 5.86 10.65 2.69
CA THR A 170 5.50 11.99 2.21
C THR A 170 6.73 12.63 1.60
N ASP A 171 6.61 13.18 0.40
CA ASP A 171 7.71 13.81 -0.35
C ASP A 171 8.97 12.94 -0.47
N GLY A 172 8.79 11.63 -0.59
CA GLY A 172 9.88 10.64 -0.72
C GLY A 172 10.51 10.21 0.61
N GLU A 173 10.07 10.75 1.74
CA GLU A 173 10.58 10.41 3.07
C GLU A 173 9.56 9.62 3.89
N GLY A 174 10.05 8.61 4.62
CA GLY A 174 9.25 7.78 5.52
C GLY A 174 9.66 6.32 5.56
N GLU A 175 9.16 5.59 6.54
CA GLU A 175 9.50 4.20 6.80
C GLU A 175 8.72 3.22 5.92
N ASN A 176 7.56 3.64 5.38
CA ASN A 176 6.69 2.84 4.50
C ASN A 176 6.39 1.43 5.08
N HIS A 177 6.08 1.34 6.38
CA HIS A 177 5.81 0.05 6.99
C HIS A 177 4.64 -0.69 6.34
N LEU A 178 3.59 0.03 5.89
CA LEU A 178 2.45 -0.60 5.24
C LEU A 178 2.84 -1.23 3.91
N GLY A 179 3.58 -0.52 3.07
CA GLY A 179 4.08 -1.04 1.79
C GLY A 179 4.95 -2.28 1.99
N LYS A 180 5.88 -2.25 2.95
CA LYS A 180 6.73 -3.39 3.33
C LYS A 180 5.90 -4.61 3.78
N ILE A 181 4.89 -4.40 4.62
CA ILE A 181 3.97 -5.45 5.07
C ILE A 181 3.20 -6.06 3.89
N LEU A 182 2.67 -5.24 2.98
CA LEU A 182 1.95 -5.72 1.79
C LEU A 182 2.84 -6.60 0.91
N MET A 183 4.09 -6.18 0.67
CA MET A 183 5.05 -6.94 -0.12
C MET A 183 5.43 -8.27 0.55
N ARG A 184 5.59 -8.28 1.88
CA ARG A 184 5.79 -9.51 2.65
C ARG A 184 4.59 -10.46 2.50
N VAL A 185 3.37 -9.96 2.75
CA VAL A 185 2.14 -10.76 2.62
C VAL A 185 1.97 -11.30 1.19
N ARG A 186 2.32 -10.50 0.18
CA ARG A 186 2.33 -10.94 -1.23
C ARG A 186 3.28 -12.12 -1.47
N ALA A 187 4.49 -12.08 -0.91
CA ALA A 187 5.46 -13.17 -1.04
C ALA A 187 4.94 -14.46 -0.37
N GLU A 188 4.48 -14.36 0.89
CA GLU A 188 3.92 -15.51 1.63
C GLU A 188 2.71 -16.13 0.92
N LEU A 189 1.83 -15.31 0.32
CA LEU A 189 0.68 -15.80 -0.43
C LEU A 189 1.07 -16.47 -1.76
N ARG A 190 2.18 -16.05 -2.38
CA ARG A 190 2.71 -16.66 -3.60
C ARG A 190 3.32 -18.03 -3.29
N GLU A 191 4.11 -18.14 -2.22
CA GLU A 191 4.65 -19.41 -1.72
C GLU A 191 3.53 -20.41 -1.41
N ALA A 192 2.51 -19.98 -0.67
CA ALA A 192 1.36 -20.82 -0.35
C ALA A 192 0.51 -21.26 -1.57
N GLN A 193 0.66 -20.62 -2.74
CA GLN A 193 0.05 -21.10 -3.98
C GLN A 193 0.89 -22.17 -4.68
N ASN A 194 2.21 -22.07 -4.59
CA ASN A 194 3.14 -23.03 -5.18
C ASN A 194 3.15 -24.37 -4.41
N ASP A 195 2.90 -24.33 -3.09
CA ASP A 195 2.88 -25.52 -2.23
C ASP A 195 1.55 -26.30 -2.30
N LYS A 196 0.53 -25.78 -3.00
CA LYS A 196 -0.69 -26.56 -3.24
C LYS A 196 -0.40 -27.61 -4.31
N PRO A 197 -0.54 -28.91 -4.02
CA PRO A 197 -0.39 -29.92 -5.06
C PRO A 197 -1.36 -29.57 -6.19
N ASN A 198 -0.83 -29.53 -7.42
CA ASN A 198 -1.63 -29.34 -8.63
C ASN A 198 -2.84 -30.27 -8.51
N LYS A 199 -4.05 -29.70 -8.43
CA LYS A 199 -5.26 -30.51 -8.57
C LYS A 199 -5.20 -31.08 -9.99
N GLU A 200 -4.84 -32.36 -10.08
CA GLU A 200 -4.93 -33.13 -11.32
C GLU A 200 -6.34 -32.94 -11.89
N ILE A 201 -6.37 -32.67 -13.20
CA ILE A 201 -7.59 -32.51 -14.02
C ILE A 201 -8.24 -33.88 -14.18
#